data_AF-A0A3P8FQG4-F1
#
_entry.id   AF-A0A3P8FQG4-F1
#
_cell.length_a   1.000
_cell.length_b   1.000
_cell.length_c   1.000
_cell.angle_alpha   90.00
_cell.angle_beta   90.00
_cell.angle_gamma   90.00
#
_symmetry.space_group_name_H-M   'P 1'
#
loop_
_entity.id
_entity.type
_entity.pdbx_description
1 polymer ?
#
loop_
_entity_poly.entity_id
_entity_poly.type
_entity_poly.pdbx_seq_one_letter_code
_entity_poly.pdbx_strand_id
1 'polypeptide(L)'
;MNISILQSGIESYLKDLRNLPKSVRTLPIGRVVFEQIRTFRDSLPLFLDLKNEALRERHWNELMRKTGQTFDMNPETFTLANIFSMELHRFTDQISEIVAFAIKELSIEKGVKEVEETWQNLNFNVISYVKAGQNRGYVLGALDDIIQILEDNSMNLQSMASSKFIGPFLSTVQLWEKNLSIISEIIEVWLIVQRKWMYLEGIFIGGDIRAQLPEEAAKFDNIDKMFKKIMFETNKLPNVKTCCLVSGRLNELTILGEGLERCQKSLNNYLDSKRNAFPRFFFISDDELLSILGSSDCECVQEHMIKMFDNIASLKFSKQSSKSGSNFVEMTAMNSAEGEVMEFRQPQPVTGNVENWMTAVEQEMKRSNRLITKEAVFYYRSSKSR
;
A
#
# COMPACT_ATOMS: atom_id res chain seq x y z
N MET A 1 22.44 -39.46 -22.63
CA MET A 1 21.92 -40.84 -22.50
C MET A 1 20.47 -40.89 -22.95
N ASN A 2 20.14 -41.73 -23.92
CA ASN A 2 18.78 -41.88 -24.44
C ASN A 2 18.13 -43.15 -23.86
N ILE A 3 17.29 -42.99 -22.84
CA ILE A 3 16.73 -44.09 -22.05
C ILE A 3 15.70 -44.90 -22.88
N SER A 4 15.04 -44.30 -23.86
CA SER A 4 14.11 -45.01 -24.75
C SER A 4 14.83 -46.05 -25.63
N ILE A 5 16.07 -45.76 -26.06
CA ILE A 5 16.90 -46.72 -26.79
C ILE A 5 17.25 -47.90 -25.88
N LEU A 6 17.62 -47.64 -24.63
CA LEU A 6 17.93 -48.69 -23.65
C LEU A 6 16.71 -49.56 -23.30
N GLN A 7 15.52 -48.95 -23.16
CA GLN A 7 14.26 -49.67 -22.96
C GLN A 7 13.90 -50.55 -24.16
N SER A 8 13.94 -50.00 -25.38
CA SER A 8 13.63 -50.78 -26.59
C SER A 8 14.63 -51.93 -26.80
N GLY A 9 15.91 -51.71 -26.52
CA GLY A 9 16.96 -52.72 -26.60
C GLY A 9 16.72 -53.86 -25.60
N ILE A 10 16.46 -53.54 -24.32
CA ILE A 10 16.24 -54.57 -23.30
C ILE A 10 14.98 -55.39 -23.56
N GLU A 11 13.92 -54.76 -24.09
CA GLU A 11 12.69 -55.45 -24.48
C GLU A 11 12.92 -56.41 -25.66
N SER A 12 13.75 -56.02 -26.63
CA SER A 12 14.17 -56.90 -27.73
C SER A 12 14.94 -58.11 -27.20
N TYR A 13 15.96 -57.89 -26.34
CA TYR A 13 16.73 -58.99 -25.77
C TYR A 13 15.89 -59.92 -24.88
N LEU A 14 14.91 -59.39 -24.13
CA LEU A 14 13.94 -60.22 -23.39
C LEU A 14 13.06 -61.07 -24.31
N LYS A 15 12.64 -60.51 -25.45
CA LYS A 15 11.85 -61.24 -26.45
C LYS A 15 12.67 -62.36 -27.08
N ASP A 16 13.91 -62.08 -27.45
CA ASP A 16 14.83 -63.07 -28.01
C ASP A 16 15.13 -64.19 -27.01
N LEU A 17 15.36 -63.84 -25.74
CA LEU A 17 15.59 -64.83 -24.69
C LEU A 17 14.37 -65.71 -24.43
N ARG A 18 13.14 -65.16 -24.54
CA ARG A 18 11.88 -65.93 -24.42
C ARG A 18 11.66 -66.89 -25.58
N ASN A 19 12.15 -66.55 -26.77
CA ASN A 19 12.06 -67.38 -27.97
C ASN A 19 13.02 -68.58 -27.96
N LEU A 20 14.00 -68.62 -27.05
CA LEU A 20 14.92 -69.75 -26.91
C LEU A 20 14.23 -71.03 -26.39
N PRO A 21 14.69 -72.23 -26.81
CA PRO A 21 14.16 -73.51 -26.36
C PRO A 21 14.16 -73.63 -24.83
N LYS A 22 13.13 -74.28 -24.28
CA LYS A 22 12.92 -74.40 -22.82
C LYS A 22 14.12 -75.03 -22.11
N SER A 23 14.76 -76.01 -22.75
CA SER A 23 15.99 -76.66 -22.28
C SER A 23 17.15 -75.69 -22.05
N VAL A 24 17.33 -74.71 -22.94
CA VAL A 24 18.38 -73.68 -22.86
C VAL A 24 18.07 -72.65 -21.77
N ARG A 25 16.81 -72.24 -21.65
CA ARG A 25 16.36 -71.28 -20.61
C ARG A 25 16.47 -71.84 -19.20
N THR A 26 16.31 -73.15 -19.03
CA THR A 26 16.39 -73.80 -17.71
C THR A 26 17.81 -74.07 -17.23
N LEU A 27 18.81 -73.99 -18.11
CA LEU A 27 20.22 -74.13 -17.72
C LEU A 27 20.61 -73.02 -16.74
N PRO A 28 21.60 -73.28 -15.85
CA PRO A 28 22.10 -72.27 -14.92
C PRO A 28 22.48 -70.95 -15.61
N ILE A 29 23.15 -71.04 -16.76
CA ILE A 29 23.55 -69.88 -17.57
C ILE A 29 22.33 -69.12 -18.11
N GLY A 30 21.29 -69.83 -18.59
CA GLY A 30 20.07 -69.21 -19.10
C GLY A 30 19.30 -68.45 -18.01
N ARG A 31 19.31 -68.95 -16.78
CA ARG A 31 18.73 -68.27 -15.61
C ARG A 31 19.51 -67.02 -15.21
N VAL A 32 20.84 -67.10 -15.17
CA VAL A 32 21.71 -65.96 -14.85
C VAL A 32 21.53 -64.83 -15.87
N VAL A 33 21.50 -65.15 -17.17
CA VAL A 33 21.28 -64.14 -18.22
C VAL A 33 19.89 -63.52 -18.11
N PHE A 34 18.86 -64.32 -17.85
CA PHE A 34 17.50 -63.79 -17.63
C PHE A 34 17.42 -62.86 -16.42
N GLU A 35 18.06 -63.22 -15.30
CA GLU A 35 18.14 -62.36 -14.12
C GLU A 35 18.89 -61.06 -14.41
N GLN A 36 20.04 -61.10 -15.09
CA GLN A 36 20.78 -59.88 -15.44
C GLN A 36 19.96 -58.94 -16.33
N ILE A 37 19.28 -59.47 -17.34
CA ILE A 37 18.43 -58.68 -18.24
C ILE A 37 17.25 -58.08 -17.47
N ARG A 38 16.63 -58.85 -16.56
CA ARG A 38 15.54 -58.36 -15.71
C ARG A 38 16.02 -57.26 -14.76
N THR A 39 17.13 -57.48 -14.06
CA THR A 39 17.74 -56.49 -13.14
C THR A 39 18.13 -55.21 -13.88
N PHE A 40 18.63 -55.33 -15.11
CA PHE A 40 18.89 -54.18 -15.97
C PHE A 40 17.59 -53.43 -16.29
N ARG A 41 16.54 -54.14 -16.72
CA ARG A 41 15.23 -53.52 -17.01
C ARG A 41 14.65 -52.81 -15.78
N ASP A 42 14.71 -53.45 -14.63
CA ASP A 42 14.16 -52.94 -13.37
C ASP A 42 14.96 -51.73 -12.85
N SER A 43 16.21 -51.55 -13.28
CA SER A 43 17.01 -50.34 -12.97
C SER A 43 16.80 -49.17 -13.93
N LEU A 44 16.18 -49.37 -15.10
CA LEU A 44 15.93 -48.28 -16.08
C LEU A 44 15.14 -47.08 -15.51
N PRO A 45 14.06 -47.26 -14.72
CA PRO A 45 13.37 -46.16 -14.06
C PRO A 45 14.29 -45.33 -13.13
N LEU A 46 15.21 -45.98 -12.43
CA LEU A 46 16.15 -45.29 -11.53
C LEU A 46 17.06 -44.32 -12.28
N PHE A 47 17.45 -44.64 -13.53
CA PHE A 47 18.22 -43.70 -14.33
C PHE A 47 17.42 -42.46 -14.75
N LEU A 48 16.09 -42.57 -14.88
CA LEU A 48 15.24 -41.39 -15.09
C LEU A 48 15.22 -40.54 -13.83
N ASP A 49 15.06 -41.16 -12.67
CA ASP A 49 15.04 -40.47 -11.37
C ASP A 49 16.38 -39.79 -11.06
N LEU A 50 17.50 -40.47 -11.36
CA LEU A 50 18.86 -39.96 -11.18
C LEU A 50 19.27 -38.90 -12.21
N LYS A 51 18.53 -38.78 -13.33
CA LYS A 51 18.71 -37.71 -14.31
C LYS A 51 17.89 -36.46 -13.95
N ASN A 52 17.11 -36.49 -12.87
CA ASN A 52 16.24 -35.39 -12.51
C ASN A 52 17.05 -34.11 -12.23
N GLU A 53 16.63 -32.99 -12.83
CA GLU A 53 17.27 -31.68 -12.68
C GLU A 53 17.23 -31.14 -11.24
N ALA A 54 16.38 -31.70 -10.38
CA ALA A 54 16.28 -31.33 -8.97
C ALA A 54 17.46 -31.84 -8.14
N LEU A 55 18.19 -32.84 -8.64
CA LEU A 55 19.34 -33.37 -7.93
C LEU A 55 20.48 -32.34 -7.90
N ARG A 56 21.13 -32.28 -6.74
CA ARG A 56 22.23 -31.38 -6.39
C ARG A 56 23.27 -32.22 -5.66
N GLU A 57 24.49 -31.71 -5.52
CA GLU A 57 25.59 -32.41 -4.87
C GLU A 57 25.21 -33.00 -3.49
N ARG A 58 24.45 -32.25 -2.67
CA ARG A 58 23.92 -32.71 -1.38
C ARG A 58 23.07 -33.99 -1.47
N HIS A 59 22.24 -34.11 -2.51
CA HIS A 59 21.40 -35.28 -2.76
C HIS A 59 22.24 -36.49 -3.16
N TRP A 60 23.26 -36.26 -3.99
CA TRP A 60 24.22 -37.30 -4.37
C TRP A 60 25.04 -37.78 -3.18
N ASN A 61 25.48 -36.88 -2.31
CA ASN A 61 26.20 -37.22 -1.07
C ASN A 61 25.33 -38.06 -0.13
N GLU A 62 24.05 -37.71 0.02
CA GLU A 62 23.11 -38.52 0.81
C GLU A 62 22.85 -39.89 0.19
N LEU A 63 22.79 -39.96 -1.14
CA LEU A 63 22.64 -41.22 -1.87
C LEU A 63 23.88 -42.12 -1.68
N MET A 64 25.09 -41.57 -1.75
CA MET A 64 26.33 -42.30 -1.42
C MET A 64 26.29 -42.84 0.00
N ARG A 65 25.89 -42.01 0.96
CA ARG A 65 25.81 -42.38 2.37
C ARG A 65 24.80 -43.51 2.62
N LYS A 66 23.61 -43.46 2.00
CA LYS A 66 22.57 -44.49 2.18
C LYS A 66 22.88 -45.80 1.46
N THR A 67 23.56 -45.74 0.32
CA THR A 67 23.90 -46.93 -0.49
C THR A 67 25.24 -47.56 -0.11
N GLY A 68 26.10 -46.83 0.59
CA GLY A 68 27.47 -47.25 0.89
C GLY A 68 28.40 -47.25 -0.32
N GLN A 69 27.94 -46.71 -1.45
CA GLN A 69 28.66 -46.63 -2.73
C GLN A 69 29.22 -45.21 -2.91
N THR A 70 30.38 -45.09 -3.57
CA THR A 70 30.96 -43.79 -3.93
C THR A 70 30.70 -43.47 -5.40
N PHE A 71 30.02 -42.35 -5.69
CA PHE A 71 29.88 -41.84 -7.05
C PHE A 71 31.04 -40.88 -7.36
N ASP A 72 31.77 -41.17 -8.44
CA ASP A 72 32.64 -40.16 -9.05
C ASP A 72 31.77 -39.24 -9.92
N MET A 73 31.52 -38.02 -9.45
CA MET A 73 30.67 -37.05 -10.12
C MET A 73 31.36 -36.37 -11.32
N ASN A 74 32.62 -36.72 -11.63
CA ASN A 74 33.32 -36.18 -12.78
C ASN A 74 32.68 -36.67 -14.10
N PRO A 75 32.16 -35.77 -14.96
CA PRO A 75 31.51 -36.15 -16.22
C PRO A 75 32.40 -36.99 -17.16
N GLU A 76 33.73 -36.89 -17.03
CA GLU A 76 34.70 -37.62 -17.86
C GLU A 76 34.91 -39.07 -17.40
N THR A 77 34.66 -39.38 -16.13
CA THR A 77 34.84 -40.73 -15.54
C THR A 77 33.51 -41.41 -15.21
N PHE A 78 32.39 -40.68 -15.27
CA PHE A 78 31.05 -41.18 -15.01
C PHE A 78 30.52 -42.05 -16.17
N THR A 79 30.82 -43.36 -16.13
CA THR A 79 30.36 -44.33 -17.13
C THR A 79 29.11 -45.08 -16.67
N LEU A 80 28.30 -45.51 -17.65
CA LEU A 80 27.12 -46.36 -17.40
C LEU A 80 27.50 -47.67 -16.67
N ALA A 81 28.69 -48.21 -16.96
CA ALA A 81 29.22 -49.41 -16.33
C ALA A 81 29.45 -49.22 -14.81
N ASN A 82 29.96 -48.04 -14.40
CA ASN A 82 30.16 -47.71 -13.00
C ASN A 82 28.82 -47.68 -12.24
N ILE A 83 27.77 -47.11 -12.85
CA ILE A 83 26.43 -47.08 -12.26
C ILE A 83 25.84 -48.49 -12.12
N PHE A 84 26.11 -49.40 -13.07
CA PHE A 84 25.66 -50.79 -12.97
C PHE A 84 26.40 -51.59 -11.91
N SER A 85 27.70 -51.36 -11.73
CA SER A 85 28.50 -52.00 -10.68
C SER A 85 28.01 -51.68 -9.26
N MET A 86 27.19 -50.64 -9.12
CA MET A 86 26.66 -50.17 -7.84
C MET A 86 25.37 -50.88 -7.41
N GLU A 87 24.79 -51.75 -8.25
CA GLU A 87 23.57 -52.51 -7.96
C GLU A 87 22.39 -51.64 -7.47
N LEU A 88 22.21 -50.44 -8.06
CA LEU A 88 21.23 -49.44 -7.60
C LEU A 88 19.78 -49.93 -7.56
N HIS A 89 19.44 -50.98 -8.32
CA HIS A 89 18.15 -51.68 -8.25
C HIS A 89 17.79 -52.16 -6.83
N ARG A 90 18.80 -52.45 -5.99
CA ARG A 90 18.61 -52.88 -4.59
C ARG A 90 18.21 -51.73 -3.66
N PHE A 91 18.40 -50.49 -4.11
CA PHE A 91 18.14 -49.28 -3.33
C PHE A 91 17.04 -48.41 -3.94
N THR A 92 16.11 -49.03 -4.68
CA THR A 92 15.05 -48.36 -5.43
C THR A 92 14.23 -47.41 -4.55
N ASP A 93 13.86 -47.85 -3.35
CA ASP A 93 13.04 -47.05 -2.43
C ASP A 93 13.81 -45.84 -1.90
N GLN A 94 15.10 -46.01 -1.55
CA GLN A 94 15.94 -44.92 -1.04
C GLN A 94 16.21 -43.87 -2.12
N ILE A 95 16.46 -44.30 -3.35
CA ILE A 95 16.69 -43.39 -4.49
C ILE A 95 15.40 -42.60 -4.78
N SER A 96 14.25 -43.29 -4.83
CA SER A 96 12.95 -42.65 -5.04
C SER A 96 12.63 -41.62 -3.95
N GLU A 97 12.93 -41.93 -2.69
CA GLU A 97 12.75 -41.01 -1.56
C GLU A 97 13.63 -39.75 -1.70
N ILE A 98 14.92 -39.91 -2.03
CA ILE A 98 15.85 -38.79 -2.22
C ILE A 98 15.42 -37.92 -3.40
N VAL A 99 15.01 -38.53 -4.50
CA VAL A 99 14.56 -37.80 -5.69
C VAL A 99 13.25 -37.06 -5.42
N ALA A 100 12.31 -37.67 -4.69
CA ALA A 100 11.10 -36.99 -4.24
C ALA A 100 11.42 -35.80 -3.32
N PHE A 101 12.39 -35.94 -2.42
CA PHE A 101 12.88 -34.87 -1.56
C PHE A 101 13.47 -33.72 -2.40
N ALA A 102 14.34 -34.05 -3.35
CA ALA A 102 14.96 -33.10 -4.26
C ALA A 102 13.94 -32.32 -5.09
N ILE A 103 12.92 -32.99 -5.63
CA ILE A 103 11.82 -32.34 -6.38
C ILE A 103 11.09 -31.31 -5.51
N LYS A 104 10.85 -31.61 -4.24
CA LYS A 104 10.22 -30.68 -3.30
C LYS A 104 11.13 -29.50 -2.97
N GLU A 105 12.43 -29.73 -2.80
CA GLU A 105 13.41 -28.64 -2.64
C GLU A 105 13.45 -27.73 -3.88
N LEU A 106 13.47 -28.30 -5.09
CA LEU A 106 13.47 -27.53 -6.33
C LEU A 106 12.22 -26.65 -6.46
N SER A 107 11.07 -27.12 -5.97
CA SER A 107 9.84 -26.31 -5.93
C SER A 107 10.01 -25.08 -5.05
N ILE A 108 10.69 -25.20 -3.91
CA ILE A 108 10.99 -24.07 -3.01
C ILE A 108 12.01 -23.15 -3.69
N GLU A 109 13.05 -23.69 -4.31
CA GLU A 109 14.06 -22.93 -5.05
C GLU A 109 13.42 -22.05 -6.14
N LYS A 110 12.53 -22.63 -6.94
CA LYS A 110 11.79 -21.92 -7.99
C LYS A 110 10.89 -20.84 -7.40
N GLY A 111 10.12 -21.17 -6.35
CA GLY A 111 9.23 -20.20 -5.71
C GLY A 111 9.95 -19.01 -5.09
N VAL A 112 11.08 -19.22 -4.41
CA VAL A 112 11.90 -18.12 -3.86
C VAL A 112 12.46 -17.24 -4.98
N LYS A 113 12.88 -17.85 -6.09
CA LYS A 113 13.40 -17.11 -7.24
C LYS A 113 12.30 -16.28 -7.93
N GLU A 114 11.09 -16.80 -8.03
CA GLU A 114 9.93 -16.07 -8.57
C GLU A 114 9.60 -14.84 -7.71
N VAL A 115 9.63 -14.99 -6.38
CA VAL A 115 9.50 -13.85 -5.46
C VAL A 115 10.61 -12.83 -5.75
N GLU A 116 11.86 -13.26 -5.81
CA GLU A 116 12.98 -12.36 -6.09
C GLU A 116 12.81 -11.58 -7.41
N GLU A 117 12.50 -12.27 -8.51
CA GLU A 117 12.30 -11.67 -9.83
C GLU A 117 11.11 -10.69 -9.83
N THR A 118 10.02 -11.02 -9.13
CA THR A 118 8.85 -10.14 -8.99
C THR A 118 9.26 -8.83 -8.33
N TRP A 119 9.92 -8.88 -7.18
CA TRP A 119 10.28 -7.70 -6.39
C TRP A 119 11.44 -6.88 -6.98
N GLN A 120 12.26 -7.48 -7.85
CA GLN A 120 13.25 -6.74 -8.63
C GLN A 120 12.62 -5.87 -9.72
N ASN A 121 11.43 -6.25 -10.23
CA ASN A 121 10.75 -5.54 -11.33
C ASN A 121 9.53 -4.74 -10.88
N LEU A 122 9.06 -4.94 -9.65
CA LEU A 122 7.89 -4.25 -9.11
C LEU A 122 8.22 -2.78 -8.78
N ASN A 123 7.51 -1.86 -9.43
CA ASN A 123 7.70 -0.42 -9.29
C ASN A 123 6.45 0.24 -8.71
N PHE A 124 6.64 1.24 -7.85
CA PHE A 124 5.59 2.15 -7.45
C PHE A 124 5.05 2.93 -8.64
N ASN A 125 3.73 3.08 -8.70
CA ASN A 125 3.09 4.04 -9.58
C ASN A 125 3.20 5.44 -8.96
N VAL A 126 4.16 6.24 -9.39
CA VAL A 126 4.37 7.60 -8.90
C VAL A 126 3.69 8.58 -9.85
N ILE A 127 2.76 9.38 -9.35
CA ILE A 127 1.98 10.34 -10.13
C ILE A 127 2.29 11.77 -9.71
N SER A 128 2.20 12.71 -10.65
CA SER A 128 2.31 14.13 -10.32
C SER A 128 1.05 14.61 -9.60
N TYR A 129 1.23 15.22 -8.44
CA TYR A 129 0.15 15.79 -7.66
C TYR A 129 -0.09 17.24 -8.10
N VAL A 130 -1.21 17.48 -8.78
CA VAL A 130 -1.61 18.81 -9.26
C VAL A 130 -2.86 19.25 -8.52
N LYS A 131 -2.81 20.44 -7.91
CA LYS A 131 -3.95 21.07 -7.23
C LYS A 131 -4.04 22.53 -7.63
N ALA A 132 -5.24 22.98 -8.00
CA ALA A 132 -5.51 24.33 -8.52
C ALA A 132 -4.57 24.74 -9.68
N GLY A 133 -4.29 23.83 -10.61
CA GLY A 133 -3.46 24.09 -11.79
C GLY A 133 -1.95 24.19 -11.53
N GLN A 134 -1.49 23.99 -10.29
CA GLN A 134 -0.07 23.98 -9.94
C GLN A 134 0.42 22.59 -9.56
N ASN A 135 1.60 22.23 -10.06
CA ASN A 135 2.29 21.00 -9.67
C ASN A 135 2.85 21.16 -8.24
N ARG A 136 2.33 20.36 -7.31
CA ARG A 136 2.68 20.36 -5.89
C ARG A 136 3.71 19.28 -5.54
N GLY A 137 4.14 18.46 -6.51
CA GLY A 137 5.13 17.41 -6.33
C GLY A 137 4.67 16.06 -6.88
N TYR A 138 5.10 14.98 -6.24
CA TYR A 138 4.77 13.61 -6.59
C TYR A 138 4.13 12.90 -5.41
N VAL A 139 3.21 11.98 -5.70
CA VAL A 139 2.55 11.10 -4.72
C VAL A 139 2.48 9.68 -5.28
N LEU A 140 2.33 8.70 -4.40
CA LEU A 140 2.01 7.33 -4.78
C LEU A 140 0.56 7.29 -5.28
N GLY A 141 0.36 6.67 -6.44
CA GLY A 141 -0.94 6.37 -7.02
C GLY A 141 -1.59 5.14 -6.37
N ALA A 142 -2.40 4.42 -7.14
CA ALA A 142 -3.00 3.17 -6.69
C ALA A 142 -1.93 2.12 -6.37
N LEU A 143 -2.06 1.47 -5.21
CA LEU A 143 -1.15 0.44 -4.71
C LEU A 143 -1.83 -0.91 -4.51
N ASP A 144 -3.10 -1.06 -4.89
CA ASP A 144 -3.91 -2.26 -4.64
C ASP A 144 -3.23 -3.53 -5.18
N ASP A 145 -2.71 -3.48 -6.41
CA ASP A 145 -1.98 -4.60 -7.02
C ASP A 145 -0.67 -4.93 -6.28
N ILE A 146 0.04 -3.91 -5.78
CA ILE A 146 1.30 -4.10 -5.03
C ILE A 146 1.00 -4.75 -3.68
N ILE A 147 -0.08 -4.33 -3.01
CA ILE A 147 -0.52 -4.89 -1.73
C ILE A 147 -0.96 -6.34 -1.93
N GLN A 148 -1.73 -6.64 -2.98
CA GLN A 148 -2.13 -8.01 -3.31
C GLN A 148 -0.91 -8.91 -3.56
N ILE A 149 0.05 -8.45 -4.38
CA ILE A 149 1.30 -9.18 -4.64
C ILE A 149 2.11 -9.39 -3.34
N LEU A 150 2.07 -8.42 -2.42
CA LEU A 150 2.72 -8.53 -1.12
C LEU A 150 2.10 -9.62 -0.25
N GLU A 151 0.78 -9.64 -0.14
CA GLU A 151 0.04 -10.62 0.64
C GLU A 151 0.24 -12.04 0.07
N ASP A 152 0.09 -12.21 -1.25
CA ASP A 152 0.25 -13.49 -1.94
C ASP A 152 1.67 -14.04 -1.76
N ASN A 153 2.69 -13.21 -1.98
CA ASN A 153 4.08 -13.63 -1.80
C ASN A 153 4.42 -13.92 -0.33
N SER A 154 3.83 -13.18 0.61
CA SER A 154 4.01 -13.44 2.04
C SER A 154 3.40 -14.79 2.44
N MET A 155 2.20 -15.11 1.95
CA MET A 155 1.59 -16.43 2.17
C MET A 155 2.39 -17.56 1.53
N ASN A 156 2.91 -17.34 0.31
CA ASN A 156 3.75 -18.32 -0.39
C ASN A 156 5.04 -18.60 0.39
N LEU A 157 5.72 -17.56 0.88
CA LEU A 157 6.92 -17.72 1.70
C LEU A 157 6.65 -18.44 3.02
N GLN A 158 5.54 -18.12 3.70
CA GLN A 158 5.11 -18.82 4.92
C GLN A 158 4.85 -20.31 4.67
N SER A 159 4.21 -20.63 3.54
CA SER A 159 4.00 -22.03 3.11
C SER A 159 5.34 -22.75 2.91
N MET A 160 6.30 -22.11 2.23
CA MET A 160 7.66 -22.65 2.04
C MET A 160 8.40 -22.81 3.37
N ALA A 161 8.30 -21.84 4.29
CA ALA A 161 8.91 -21.89 5.61
C ALA A 161 8.39 -23.05 6.47
N SER A 162 7.11 -23.39 6.33
CA SER A 162 6.48 -24.53 7.01
C SER A 162 6.87 -25.90 6.43
N SER A 163 7.49 -25.93 5.25
CA SER A 163 7.87 -27.15 4.56
C SER A 163 9.04 -27.85 5.25
N LYS A 164 8.94 -29.16 5.45
CA LYS A 164 10.06 -29.97 5.95
C LYS A 164 11.29 -30.01 5.02
N PHE A 165 11.12 -29.57 3.78
CA PHE A 165 12.17 -29.55 2.74
C PHE A 165 12.90 -28.19 2.67
N ILE A 166 12.64 -27.26 3.59
CA ILE A 166 13.16 -25.89 3.57
C ILE A 166 14.67 -25.76 3.86
N GLY A 167 15.30 -26.79 4.43
CA GLY A 167 16.63 -26.73 5.04
C GLY A 167 17.67 -25.86 4.32
N PRO A 168 17.96 -26.10 3.02
CA PRO A 168 18.95 -25.32 2.27
C PRO A 168 18.56 -23.86 2.00
N PHE A 169 17.26 -23.53 2.03
CA PHE A 169 16.72 -22.23 1.64
C PHE A 169 16.15 -21.43 2.82
N LEU A 170 16.24 -21.96 4.05
CA LEU A 170 15.65 -21.37 5.26
C LEU A 170 16.10 -19.92 5.48
N SER A 171 17.41 -19.66 5.37
CA SER A 171 17.97 -18.32 5.54
C SER A 171 17.45 -17.33 4.49
N THR A 172 17.34 -17.77 3.24
CA THR A 172 16.83 -16.95 2.14
C THR A 172 15.34 -16.65 2.31
N VAL A 173 14.53 -17.65 2.68
CA VAL A 173 13.09 -17.45 2.93
C VAL A 173 12.87 -16.51 4.12
N GLN A 174 13.57 -16.71 5.24
CA GLN A 174 13.46 -15.83 6.41
C GLN A 174 13.87 -14.39 6.10
N LEU A 175 14.90 -14.20 5.27
CA LEU A 175 15.30 -12.87 4.83
C LEU A 175 14.20 -12.22 4.00
N TRP A 176 13.58 -12.95 3.08
CA TRP A 176 12.46 -12.44 2.29
C TRP A 176 11.23 -12.15 3.14
N GLU A 177 10.84 -13.04 4.06
CA GLU A 177 9.73 -12.79 5.01
C GLU A 177 9.96 -11.50 5.81
N LYS A 178 11.16 -11.30 6.34
CA LYS A 178 11.52 -10.07 7.04
C LYS A 178 11.44 -8.85 6.12
N ASN A 179 11.97 -8.95 4.90
CA ASN A 179 11.93 -7.84 3.95
C ASN A 179 10.48 -7.48 3.56
N LEU A 180 9.63 -8.46 3.26
CA LEU A 180 8.23 -8.22 2.91
C LEU A 180 7.45 -7.62 4.09
N SER A 181 7.71 -8.09 5.31
CA SER A 181 7.12 -7.52 6.52
C SER A 181 7.48 -6.05 6.71
N ILE A 182 8.76 -5.69 6.52
CA ILE A 182 9.22 -4.29 6.59
C ILE A 182 8.59 -3.45 5.45
N ILE A 183 8.52 -3.99 4.25
CA ILE A 183 7.90 -3.31 3.10
C ILE A 183 6.42 -3.04 3.39
N SER A 184 5.69 -3.99 3.95
CA SER A 184 4.27 -3.85 4.33
C SER A 184 4.08 -2.68 5.30
N GLU A 185 4.84 -2.68 6.39
CA GLU A 185 4.76 -1.64 7.41
C GLU A 185 5.09 -0.25 6.82
N ILE A 186 6.11 -0.17 5.97
CA ILE A 186 6.50 1.07 5.30
C ILE A 186 5.39 1.56 4.38
N ILE A 187 4.77 0.70 3.56
CA ILE A 187 3.68 1.09 2.66
C ILE A 187 2.49 1.64 3.45
N GLU A 188 2.10 0.98 4.55
CA GLU A 188 1.01 1.43 5.42
C GLU A 188 1.27 2.82 5.99
N VAL A 189 2.44 3.02 6.61
CA VAL A 189 2.83 4.32 7.18
C VAL A 189 2.93 5.39 6.10
N TRP A 190 3.51 5.06 4.93
CA TRP A 190 3.64 6.00 3.82
C TRP A 190 2.28 6.49 3.31
N LEU A 191 1.31 5.58 3.14
CA LEU A 191 -0.04 5.96 2.73
C LEU A 191 -0.72 6.88 3.76
N ILE A 192 -0.54 6.61 5.06
CA ILE A 192 -1.05 7.48 6.13
C ILE A 192 -0.40 8.87 6.06
N VAL A 193 0.93 8.93 5.94
CA VAL A 193 1.71 10.18 5.82
C VAL A 193 1.25 10.97 4.59
N GLN A 194 1.14 10.31 3.43
CA GLN A 194 0.71 10.95 2.19
C GLN A 194 -0.69 11.56 2.32
N ARG A 195 -1.67 10.81 2.85
CA ARG A 195 -3.04 11.33 3.03
C ARG A 195 -3.06 12.57 3.92
N LYS A 196 -2.38 12.52 5.07
CA LYS A 196 -2.30 13.66 6.01
C LYS A 196 -1.56 14.84 5.39
N TRP A 197 -0.47 14.59 4.67
CA TRP A 197 0.29 15.62 3.96
C TRP A 197 -0.57 16.31 2.91
N MET A 198 -1.31 15.57 2.07
CA MET A 198 -2.19 16.15 1.03
C MET A 198 -3.30 17.04 1.63
N TYR A 199 -3.86 16.62 2.76
CA TYR A 199 -4.85 17.41 3.50
C TYR A 199 -4.25 18.73 4.01
N LEU A 200 -3.15 18.65 4.75
CA LEU A 200 -2.48 19.83 5.33
C LEU A 200 -1.84 20.75 4.29
N GLU A 201 -1.34 20.21 3.18
CA GLU A 201 -0.80 20.97 2.05
C GLU A 201 -1.83 21.94 1.47
N GLY A 202 -3.07 21.47 1.31
CA GLY A 202 -4.17 22.31 0.84
C GLY A 202 -4.46 23.51 1.75
N ILE A 203 -4.22 23.36 3.05
CA ILE A 203 -4.56 24.35 4.08
C ILE A 203 -3.40 25.33 4.29
N PHE A 204 -2.18 24.83 4.48
CA PHE A 204 -1.01 25.64 4.84
C PHE A 204 -0.27 26.26 3.66
N ILE A 205 -0.41 25.72 2.44
CA ILE A 205 0.18 26.31 1.23
C ILE A 205 -0.87 27.09 0.42
N GLY A 206 -2.15 26.75 0.55
CA GLY A 206 -3.23 27.33 -0.25
C GLY A 206 -3.97 28.52 0.36
N GLY A 207 -3.89 28.76 1.67
CA GLY A 207 -4.80 29.71 2.35
C GLY A 207 -4.16 30.62 3.40
N ASP A 208 -4.94 31.62 3.83
CA ASP A 208 -4.55 32.65 4.81
C ASP A 208 -4.42 32.09 6.25
N ILE A 209 -4.82 30.84 6.48
CA ILE A 209 -4.64 30.12 7.75
C ILE A 209 -3.16 30.08 8.17
N ARG A 210 -2.24 30.10 7.21
CA ARG A 210 -0.80 30.21 7.46
C ARG A 210 -0.44 31.40 8.34
N ALA A 211 -1.12 32.54 8.17
CA ALA A 211 -0.88 33.74 8.98
C ALA A 211 -1.45 33.60 10.40
N GLN A 212 -2.48 32.76 10.59
CA GLN A 212 -3.11 32.50 11.88
C GLN A 212 -2.33 31.47 12.71
N LEU A 213 -1.65 30.52 12.06
CA LEU A 213 -0.88 29.45 12.70
C LEU A 213 0.59 29.44 12.19
N PRO A 214 1.38 30.49 12.45
CA PRO A 214 2.73 30.63 11.87
C PRO A 214 3.73 29.58 12.37
N GLU A 215 3.61 29.16 13.64
CA GLU A 215 4.50 28.14 14.21
C GLU A 215 4.25 26.76 13.56
N GLU A 216 2.98 26.37 13.42
CA GLU A 216 2.59 25.11 12.79
C GLU A 216 2.89 25.12 11.29
N ALA A 217 2.73 26.26 10.62
CA ALA A 217 3.13 26.42 9.23
C ALA A 217 4.65 26.22 9.04
N ALA A 218 5.49 26.76 9.93
CA ALA A 218 6.93 26.56 9.87
C ALA A 218 7.32 25.10 10.10
N LYS A 219 6.62 24.39 11.01
CA LYS A 219 6.79 22.94 11.21
C LYS A 219 6.38 22.18 9.94
N PHE A 220 5.24 22.51 9.35
CA PHE A 220 4.75 21.89 8.12
C PHE A 220 5.70 22.10 6.94
N ASP A 221 6.30 23.28 6.77
CA ASP A 221 7.27 23.52 5.68
C ASP A 221 8.48 22.57 5.73
N ASN A 222 8.95 22.23 6.94
CA ASN A 222 10.05 21.29 7.10
C ASN A 222 9.60 19.86 6.73
N ILE A 223 8.40 19.47 7.16
CA ILE A 223 7.79 18.18 6.80
C ILE A 223 7.58 18.10 5.28
N ASP A 224 7.05 19.15 4.66
CA ASP A 224 6.81 19.25 3.22
C ASP A 224 8.10 19.06 2.42
N LYS A 225 9.18 19.75 2.82
CA LYS A 225 10.50 19.57 2.18
C LYS A 225 11.01 18.14 2.28
N MET A 226 10.90 17.52 3.45
CA MET A 226 11.33 16.14 3.67
C MET A 226 10.50 15.15 2.87
N PHE A 227 9.17 15.28 2.89
CA PHE A 227 8.26 14.43 2.13
C PHE A 227 8.49 14.55 0.63
N LYS A 228 8.60 15.79 0.10
CA LYS A 228 8.92 16.03 -1.32
C LYS A 228 10.27 15.45 -1.73
N LYS A 229 11.28 15.52 -0.84
CA LYS A 229 12.59 14.89 -1.10
C LYS A 229 12.43 13.37 -1.25
N ILE A 230 11.76 12.72 -0.32
CA ILE A 230 11.46 11.28 -0.38
C ILE A 230 10.74 10.93 -1.68
N MET A 231 9.68 11.66 -2.02
CA MET A 231 8.88 11.41 -3.22
C MET A 231 9.67 11.65 -4.52
N PHE A 232 10.56 12.63 -4.53
CA PHE A 232 11.43 12.90 -5.68
C PHE A 232 12.46 11.79 -5.89
N GLU A 233 13.07 11.28 -4.82
CA GLU A 233 13.97 10.12 -4.87
C GLU A 233 13.22 8.87 -5.36
N THR A 234 12.01 8.64 -4.86
CA THR A 234 11.14 7.54 -5.30
C THR A 234 10.72 7.67 -6.76
N ASN A 235 10.45 8.88 -7.26
CA ASN A 235 10.16 9.10 -8.67
C ASN A 235 11.36 8.76 -9.58
N LYS A 236 12.60 8.95 -9.11
CA LYS A 236 13.80 8.60 -9.88
C LYS A 236 14.05 7.10 -9.94
N LEU A 237 13.82 6.40 -8.83
CA LEU A 237 14.04 4.96 -8.68
C LEU A 237 12.79 4.32 -8.08
N PRO A 238 11.74 4.05 -8.89
CA PRO A 238 10.43 3.67 -8.37
C PRO A 238 10.35 2.23 -7.87
N ASN A 239 11.43 1.44 -7.92
CA ASN A 239 11.39 0.06 -7.45
C ASN A 239 10.97 0.00 -5.97
N VAL A 240 9.93 -0.80 -5.69
CA VAL A 240 9.30 -0.87 -4.36
C VAL A 240 10.30 -1.36 -3.31
N LYS A 241 11.01 -2.45 -3.61
CA LYS A 241 12.00 -3.04 -2.70
C LYS A 241 13.12 -2.05 -2.39
N THR A 242 13.67 -1.37 -3.40
CA THR A 242 14.74 -0.38 -3.22
C THR A 242 14.26 0.83 -2.42
N CYS A 243 13.05 1.34 -2.68
CA CYS A 243 12.50 2.49 -1.96
C CYS A 243 12.19 2.20 -0.49
N CYS A 244 11.66 1.02 -0.19
CA CYS A 244 11.27 0.66 1.17
C CYS A 244 12.47 0.19 2.00
N LEU A 245 13.42 -0.56 1.43
CA LEU A 245 14.57 -1.09 2.18
C LEU A 245 15.73 -0.09 2.33
N VAL A 246 15.52 1.20 2.08
CA VAL A 246 16.48 2.25 2.42
C VAL A 246 16.64 2.31 3.94
N SER A 247 17.88 2.32 4.42
CA SER A 247 18.22 2.38 5.84
C SER A 247 17.49 3.53 6.54
N GLY A 248 16.66 3.20 7.53
CA GLY A 248 15.95 4.19 8.34
C GLY A 248 14.67 4.76 7.72
N ARG A 249 14.24 4.31 6.53
CA ARG A 249 13.03 4.83 5.85
C ARG A 249 11.77 4.74 6.70
N LEU A 250 11.57 3.64 7.40
CA LEU A 250 10.44 3.48 8.33
C LEU A 250 10.44 4.58 9.39
N ASN A 251 11.60 4.80 10.05
CA ASN A 251 11.72 5.82 11.09
C ASN A 251 11.53 7.23 10.53
N GLU A 252 12.05 7.54 9.34
CA GLU A 252 11.82 8.82 8.67
C GLU A 252 10.33 9.08 8.43
N LEU A 253 9.61 8.09 7.87
CA LEU A 253 8.18 8.20 7.61
C LEU A 253 7.37 8.29 8.91
N THR A 254 7.73 7.54 9.95
CA THR A 254 7.09 7.61 11.27
C THR A 254 7.25 9.01 11.88
N ILE A 255 8.44 9.59 11.84
CA ILE A 255 8.68 10.97 12.33
C ILE A 255 7.84 11.98 11.55
N LEU A 256 7.75 11.85 10.22
CA LEU A 256 6.89 12.70 9.40
C LEU A 256 5.41 12.52 9.77
N GLY A 257 4.97 11.28 9.97
CA GLY A 257 3.60 10.95 10.37
C GLY A 257 3.21 11.56 11.72
N GLU A 258 4.09 11.47 12.71
CA GLU A 258 3.90 12.12 14.01
C GLU A 258 3.89 13.65 13.90
N GLY A 259 4.77 14.23 13.07
CA GLY A 259 4.80 15.66 12.82
C GLY A 259 3.49 16.17 12.21
N LEU A 260 2.98 15.45 11.21
CA LEU A 260 1.69 15.75 10.56
C LEU A 260 0.53 15.61 11.55
N GLU A 261 0.53 14.57 12.39
CA GLU A 261 -0.48 14.38 13.43
C GLU A 261 -0.52 15.55 14.42
N ARG A 262 0.65 16.03 14.85
CA ARG A 262 0.73 17.20 15.74
C ARG A 262 0.19 18.46 15.06
N CYS A 263 0.54 18.69 13.80
CA CYS A 263 0.01 19.83 13.03
C CYS A 263 -1.51 19.75 12.89
N GLN A 264 -2.04 18.56 12.58
CA GLN A 264 -3.47 18.32 12.45
C GLN A 264 -4.21 18.54 13.78
N LYS A 265 -3.64 18.07 14.90
CA LYS A 265 -4.21 18.30 16.23
C LYS A 265 -4.24 19.79 16.60
N SER A 266 -3.16 20.52 16.32
CA SER A 266 -3.10 21.97 16.53
C SER A 266 -4.15 22.70 15.68
N LEU A 267 -4.33 22.29 14.42
CA LEU A 267 -5.37 22.82 13.55
C LEU A 267 -6.77 22.56 14.11
N ASN A 268 -7.06 21.34 14.55
CA ASN A 268 -8.36 21.00 15.14
C ASN A 268 -8.65 21.82 16.40
N ASN A 269 -7.66 21.97 17.29
CA ASN A 269 -7.80 22.83 18.48
C ASN A 269 -8.08 24.29 18.10
N TYR A 270 -7.47 24.79 17.02
CA TYR A 270 -7.74 26.12 16.49
C TYR A 270 -9.17 26.24 15.98
N LEU A 271 -9.65 25.27 15.18
CA LEU A 271 -11.02 25.24 14.69
C LEU A 271 -12.04 25.17 15.83
N ASP A 272 -11.77 24.36 16.86
CA ASP A 272 -12.63 24.26 18.04
C ASP A 272 -12.66 25.57 18.84
N SER A 273 -11.54 26.29 18.94
CA SER A 273 -11.51 27.63 19.53
C SER A 273 -12.40 28.60 18.75
N LYS A 274 -12.39 28.54 17.41
CA LYS A 274 -13.27 29.35 16.56
C LYS A 274 -14.74 28.97 16.70
N ARG A 275 -15.05 27.67 16.80
CA ARG A 275 -16.40 27.18 17.06
C ARG A 275 -16.95 27.62 18.42
N ASN A 276 -16.10 27.62 19.45
CA ASN A 276 -16.49 28.10 20.78
C ASN A 276 -16.73 29.62 20.79
N ALA A 277 -16.00 30.39 19.98
CA ALA A 277 -16.22 31.82 19.84
C ALA A 277 -17.53 32.15 19.09
N PHE A 278 -17.90 31.34 18.09
CA PHE A 278 -19.18 31.47 17.38
C PHE A 278 -19.86 30.10 17.21
N PRO A 279 -20.78 29.72 18.11
CA PRO A 279 -21.37 28.37 18.15
C PRO A 279 -22.11 27.91 16.89
N ARG A 280 -22.46 28.82 15.95
CA ARG A 280 -23.06 28.39 14.68
C ARG A 280 -22.08 27.67 13.75
N PHE A 281 -20.77 27.80 13.96
CA PHE A 281 -19.78 27.02 13.23
C PHE A 281 -19.81 25.51 13.56
N PHE A 282 -20.56 25.07 14.56
CA PHE A 282 -20.81 23.63 14.78
C PHE A 282 -21.76 23.01 13.74
N PHE A 283 -22.48 23.82 12.95
CA PHE A 283 -23.41 23.34 11.91
C PHE A 283 -22.76 23.11 10.54
N ILE A 284 -21.47 23.42 10.40
CA ILE A 284 -20.70 23.29 9.15
C ILE A 284 -19.50 22.35 9.36
N SER A 285 -19.04 21.73 8.27
CA SER A 285 -17.89 20.81 8.33
C SER A 285 -16.56 21.53 8.60
N ASP A 286 -15.51 20.77 8.93
CA ASP A 286 -14.16 21.33 9.07
C ASP A 286 -13.68 21.99 7.77
N ASP A 287 -13.89 21.36 6.61
CA ASP A 287 -13.50 21.88 5.31
C ASP A 287 -14.24 23.19 4.97
N GLU A 288 -15.53 23.27 5.30
CA GLU A 288 -16.34 24.48 5.12
C GLU A 288 -15.87 25.61 6.02
N LEU A 289 -15.61 25.31 7.30
CA LEU A 289 -15.07 26.28 8.24
C LEU A 289 -13.67 26.77 7.82
N LEU A 290 -12.82 25.88 7.32
CA LEU A 290 -11.50 26.22 6.78
C LEU A 290 -11.62 27.10 5.53
N SER A 291 -12.62 26.88 4.67
CA SER A 291 -12.86 27.74 3.50
C SER A 291 -13.23 29.18 3.90
N ILE A 292 -13.98 29.33 4.99
CA ILE A 292 -14.35 30.63 5.56
C ILE A 292 -13.15 31.32 6.22
N LEU A 293 -12.40 30.59 7.05
CA LEU A 293 -11.27 31.15 7.81
C LEU A 293 -10.02 31.37 6.96
N GLY A 294 -9.88 30.63 5.86
CA GLY A 294 -8.74 30.70 4.94
C GLY A 294 -8.89 31.72 3.82
N SER A 295 -10.02 32.42 3.74
CA SER A 295 -10.27 33.50 2.79
C SER A 295 -10.31 34.86 3.49
N SER A 296 -9.62 35.84 2.93
CA SER A 296 -9.77 37.25 3.31
C SER A 296 -11.10 37.86 2.84
N ASP A 297 -11.83 37.19 1.95
CA ASP A 297 -13.13 37.65 1.46
C ASP A 297 -14.26 37.28 2.44
N CYS A 298 -14.95 38.29 2.94
CA CYS A 298 -16.08 38.12 3.86
C CYS A 298 -17.33 37.51 3.19
N GLU A 299 -17.41 37.58 1.86
CA GLU A 299 -18.54 37.02 1.11
C GLU A 299 -18.51 35.48 1.06
N CYS A 300 -17.37 34.83 1.34
CA CYS A 300 -17.26 33.36 1.41
C CYS A 300 -18.19 32.73 2.46
N VAL A 301 -18.60 33.49 3.48
CA VAL A 301 -19.57 33.04 4.49
C VAL A 301 -20.96 32.80 3.90
N GLN A 302 -21.31 33.48 2.79
CA GLN A 302 -22.65 33.44 2.19
C GLN A 302 -23.08 32.04 1.78
N GLU A 303 -22.18 31.25 1.21
CA GLU A 303 -22.47 29.88 0.74
C GLU A 303 -22.91 28.96 1.89
N HIS A 304 -22.51 29.29 3.12
CA HIS A 304 -22.75 28.49 4.32
C HIS A 304 -23.84 29.06 5.22
N MET A 305 -24.44 30.21 4.87
CA MET A 305 -25.45 30.89 5.70
C MET A 305 -26.68 30.02 5.96
N ILE A 306 -27.18 29.33 4.93
CA ILE A 306 -28.35 28.44 5.01
C ILE A 306 -28.10 27.28 6.00
N LYS A 307 -26.86 26.84 6.15
CA LYS A 307 -26.49 25.77 7.09
C LYS A 307 -26.35 26.30 8.51
N MET A 308 -25.83 27.52 8.68
CA MET A 308 -25.59 28.11 10.00
C MET A 308 -26.87 28.67 10.65
N PHE A 309 -27.83 29.15 9.85
CA PHE A 309 -29.03 29.82 10.32
C PHE A 309 -30.29 29.25 9.68
N ASP A 310 -31.31 29.05 10.51
CA ASP A 310 -32.63 28.65 10.02
C ASP A 310 -33.33 29.82 9.32
N ASN A 311 -33.81 29.58 8.10
CA ASN A 311 -34.47 30.54 7.21
C ASN A 311 -33.72 31.87 6.96
N ILE A 312 -32.38 31.86 6.97
CA ILE A 312 -31.56 33.00 6.52
C ILE A 312 -30.71 32.53 5.34
N ALA A 313 -31.02 33.03 4.14
CA ALA A 313 -30.34 32.65 2.91
C ALA A 313 -29.03 33.42 2.71
N SER A 314 -29.03 34.72 2.97
CA SER A 314 -27.88 35.59 2.67
C SER A 314 -27.87 36.86 3.53
N LEU A 315 -26.71 37.50 3.62
CA LEU A 315 -26.53 38.83 4.20
C LEU A 315 -26.26 39.84 3.10
N LYS A 316 -26.77 41.06 3.25
CA LYS A 316 -26.52 42.15 2.31
C LYS A 316 -25.31 42.96 2.74
N PHE A 317 -24.19 42.76 2.05
CA PHE A 317 -22.99 43.57 2.21
C PHE A 317 -23.09 44.88 1.45
N SER A 318 -22.67 45.97 2.09
CA SER A 318 -22.56 47.30 1.51
C SER A 318 -21.13 47.79 1.68
N LYS A 319 -20.49 48.19 0.57
CA LYS A 319 -19.16 48.79 0.57
C LYS A 319 -19.33 50.29 0.75
N GLN A 320 -19.07 50.81 1.95
CA GLN A 320 -19.08 52.25 2.21
C GLN A 320 -17.68 52.83 1.99
N SER A 321 -17.62 53.97 1.29
CA SER A 321 -16.40 54.77 1.17
C SER A 321 -16.47 55.91 2.19
N SER A 322 -15.56 55.91 3.17
CA SER A 322 -15.45 57.02 4.11
C SER A 322 -14.93 58.28 3.40
N LYS A 323 -15.39 59.46 3.83
CA LYS A 323 -14.85 60.77 3.40
C LYS A 323 -13.35 60.94 3.70
N SER A 324 -12.75 60.02 4.47
CA SER A 324 -11.32 59.96 4.80
C SER A 324 -10.51 58.97 3.92
N GLY A 325 -11.11 58.36 2.90
CA GLY A 325 -10.42 57.49 1.94
C GLY A 325 -10.27 56.01 2.35
N SER A 326 -10.83 55.61 3.51
CA SER A 326 -10.90 54.19 3.90
C SER A 326 -12.21 53.55 3.42
N ASN A 327 -12.09 52.47 2.65
CA ASN A 327 -13.23 51.63 2.27
C ASN A 327 -13.45 50.58 3.37
N PHE A 328 -14.68 50.45 3.86
CA PHE A 328 -15.06 49.41 4.82
C PHE A 328 -16.37 48.76 4.40
N VAL A 329 -16.51 47.47 4.73
CA VAL A 329 -17.69 46.67 4.39
C VAL A 329 -18.60 46.61 5.61
N GLU A 330 -19.90 46.80 5.41
CA GLU A 330 -20.91 46.66 6.47
C GLU A 330 -22.04 45.73 6.02
N MET A 331 -22.60 44.96 6.96
CA MET A 331 -23.86 44.25 6.76
C MET A 331 -25.01 45.20 7.05
N THR A 332 -25.92 45.32 6.08
CA THR A 332 -27.06 46.25 6.15
C THR A 332 -28.41 45.56 6.28
N ALA A 333 -28.51 44.29 5.88
CA ALA A 333 -29.75 43.52 5.95
C ALA A 333 -29.47 42.02 5.94
N MET A 334 -30.47 41.23 6.32
CA MET A 334 -30.54 39.78 6.08
C MET A 334 -31.69 39.44 5.14
N ASN A 335 -31.49 38.44 4.29
CA ASN A 335 -32.51 37.92 3.38
C ASN A 335 -32.92 36.52 3.83
N SER A 336 -34.23 36.28 3.89
CA SER A 336 -34.83 34.96 4.12
C SER A 336 -34.72 34.09 2.87
N ALA A 337 -34.83 32.77 3.04
CA ALA A 337 -34.96 31.83 1.92
C ALA A 337 -36.26 32.05 1.11
N GLU A 338 -37.27 32.69 1.69
CA GLU A 338 -38.54 33.03 1.03
C GLU A 338 -38.50 34.37 0.28
N GLY A 339 -37.35 35.08 0.32
CA GLY A 339 -37.16 36.36 -0.35
C GLY A 339 -37.53 37.59 0.47
N GLU A 340 -37.94 37.42 1.73
CA GLU A 340 -38.15 38.54 2.65
C GLU A 340 -36.81 39.20 3.04
N VAL A 341 -36.79 40.53 3.07
CA VAL A 341 -35.59 41.31 3.43
C VAL A 341 -35.84 42.05 4.74
N MET A 342 -35.00 41.81 5.74
CA MET A 342 -35.02 42.55 7.00
C MET A 342 -33.79 43.45 7.11
N GLU A 343 -34.01 44.76 7.00
CA GLU A 343 -32.96 45.76 7.19
C GLU A 343 -32.53 45.85 8.65
N PHE A 344 -31.22 45.95 8.88
CA PHE A 344 -30.66 46.16 10.20
C PHE A 344 -30.80 47.61 10.61
N ARG A 345 -31.21 47.83 11.86
CA ARG A 345 -31.37 49.17 12.43
C ARG A 345 -30.03 49.85 12.64
N GLN A 346 -28.99 49.09 12.94
CA GLN A 346 -27.61 49.54 12.97
C GLN A 346 -26.77 48.63 12.08
N PRO A 347 -26.28 49.11 10.92
CA PRO A 347 -25.35 48.37 10.09
C PRO A 347 -24.14 47.90 10.93
N GLN A 348 -23.72 46.65 10.72
CA GLN A 348 -22.60 46.06 11.47
C GLN A 348 -21.36 46.02 10.58
N PRO A 349 -20.22 46.60 11.01
CA PRO A 349 -18.99 46.57 10.24
C PRO A 349 -18.36 45.18 10.20
N VAL A 350 -17.81 44.81 9.04
CA VAL A 350 -16.96 43.62 8.87
C VAL A 350 -15.53 44.01 9.22
N THR A 351 -15.19 43.90 10.51
CA THR A 351 -13.84 44.21 10.98
C THR A 351 -13.30 43.13 11.89
N GLY A 352 -12.06 42.70 11.62
CA GLY A 352 -11.38 41.67 12.40
C GLY A 352 -11.83 40.26 12.01
N ASN A 353 -11.64 39.31 12.94
CA ASN A 353 -11.91 37.89 12.68
C ASN A 353 -13.41 37.61 12.45
N VAL A 354 -13.68 36.56 11.64
CA VAL A 354 -15.03 36.15 11.24
C VAL A 354 -15.97 35.92 12.42
N GLU A 355 -15.50 35.23 13.45
CA GLU A 355 -16.31 34.94 14.63
C GLU A 355 -16.86 36.19 15.34
N ASN A 356 -16.10 37.29 15.33
CA ASN A 356 -16.44 38.49 16.08
C ASN A 356 -17.56 39.27 15.39
N TRP A 357 -17.40 39.53 14.10
CA TRP A 357 -18.43 40.28 13.35
C TRP A 357 -19.66 39.42 13.09
N MET A 358 -19.54 38.09 12.94
CA MET A 358 -20.71 37.20 12.85
C MET A 358 -21.53 37.20 14.14
N THR A 359 -20.86 37.22 15.30
CA THR A 359 -21.54 37.34 16.60
C THR A 359 -22.25 38.69 16.73
N ALA A 360 -21.63 39.79 16.28
CA ALA A 360 -22.26 41.11 16.27
C ALA A 360 -23.49 41.15 15.35
N VAL A 361 -23.41 40.54 14.17
CA VAL A 361 -24.56 40.38 13.27
C VAL A 361 -25.68 39.57 13.91
N GLU A 362 -25.37 38.44 14.55
CA GLU A 362 -26.40 37.63 15.22
C GLU A 362 -27.13 38.43 16.31
N GLN A 363 -26.40 39.24 17.09
CA GLN A 363 -26.99 40.11 18.09
C GLN A 363 -27.87 41.19 17.44
N GLU A 364 -27.42 41.79 16.35
CA GLU A 364 -28.16 42.82 15.61
C GLU A 364 -29.42 42.26 14.94
N MET A 365 -29.38 41.04 14.40
CA MET A 365 -30.55 40.33 13.88
C MET A 365 -31.63 40.21 14.96
N LYS A 366 -31.26 39.75 16.16
CA LYS A 366 -32.18 39.62 17.30
C LYS A 366 -32.71 40.99 17.76
N ARG A 367 -31.84 42.00 17.81
CA ARG A 367 -32.18 43.35 18.27
C ARG A 367 -33.14 44.04 17.28
N SER A 368 -32.82 44.01 15.99
CA SER A 368 -33.64 44.56 14.91
C SER A 368 -35.01 43.89 14.86
N ASN A 369 -35.06 42.55 14.88
CA ASN A 369 -36.33 41.83 14.89
C ASN A 369 -37.19 42.16 16.12
N ARG A 370 -36.59 42.21 17.31
CA ARG A 370 -37.29 42.61 18.55
C ARG A 370 -37.88 44.01 18.45
N LEU A 371 -37.14 44.96 17.88
CA LEU A 371 -37.62 46.33 17.71
C LEU A 371 -38.75 46.41 16.68
N ILE A 372 -38.55 45.81 15.50
CA ILE A 372 -39.56 45.75 14.43
C ILE A 372 -40.84 45.11 14.97
N THR A 373 -40.74 44.03 15.73
CA THR A 373 -41.90 43.37 16.36
C THR A 373 -42.63 44.31 17.33
N LYS A 374 -41.89 45.05 18.18
CA LYS A 374 -42.49 46.00 19.12
C LYS A 374 -43.18 47.17 18.42
N GLU A 375 -42.52 47.74 17.42
CA GLU A 375 -43.09 48.80 16.58
C GLU A 375 -44.34 48.28 15.87
N ALA A 376 -44.28 47.10 15.26
CA ALA A 376 -45.42 46.46 14.62
C ALA A 376 -46.59 46.31 15.60
N VAL A 377 -46.38 45.80 16.82
CA VAL A 377 -47.45 45.68 17.84
C VAL A 377 -48.05 47.03 18.23
N PHE A 378 -47.22 48.06 18.38
CA PHE A 378 -47.68 49.42 18.70
C PHE A 378 -48.50 50.02 17.54
N TYR A 379 -47.96 49.97 16.32
CA TYR A 379 -48.60 50.52 15.12
C TYR A 379 -49.78 49.69 14.61
N TYR A 380 -49.85 48.40 14.95
CA TYR A 380 -50.98 47.54 14.60
C TYR A 380 -52.28 48.04 15.23
N ARG A 381 -52.21 48.67 16.41
CA ARG A 381 -53.38 49.30 17.04
C ARG A 381 -53.74 50.66 16.44
N SER A 382 -52.76 51.47 16.05
CA SER A 382 -53.03 52.79 15.44
C SER A 382 -53.44 52.71 13.96
N SER A 383 -53.11 51.60 13.28
CA SER A 383 -53.60 51.30 11.93
C SER A 383 -55.01 50.70 11.89
N LYS A 384 -55.65 50.45 13.05
CA LYS A 384 -57.12 50.29 13.14
C LYS A 384 -57.81 51.65 13.12
N SER A 385 -57.68 52.35 12.01
CA SER A 385 -58.67 53.34 11.55
C SER A 385 -58.89 53.09 10.06
N ARG A 386 -59.75 52.13 9.77
CA ARG A 386 -60.50 52.02 8.53
C ARG A 386 -61.88 51.50 8.84
#